data_AF-A0A969EM98-F1
#
_entry.id   AF-A0A969EM98-F1
#
_cell.length_a   1.000
_cell.length_b   1.000
_cell.length_c   1.000
_cell.angle_alpha   90.00
_cell.angle_beta   90.00
_cell.angle_gamma   90.00
#
_symmetry.space_group_name_H-M   'P 1'
#
loop_
_entity.id
_entity.type
_entity.pdbx_description
1 polymer ?
#
loop_
_entity_poly.entity_id
_entity_poly.type
_entity_poly.pdbx_seq_one_letter_code
_entity_poly.pdbx_strand_id
1 'polypeptide(L)'
;MPATYHITLLRHAESEGNVKNLFIGQDDTPLTDNGRLQAQALATRWANEGVKFDRIIASPLSRALNTAEIVAAKLGLPVETNPLWLEQDFGE
;
A
#
# COMPACT_ATOMS: atom_id res chain seq x y z
N MET A 1 -6.35 26.11 18.97
CA MET A 1 -6.92 25.52 17.74
C MET A 1 -6.63 24.03 17.80
N PRO A 2 -7.58 23.13 17.52
CA PRO A 2 -7.29 21.69 17.47
C PRO A 2 -6.29 21.41 16.34
N ALA A 3 -5.50 20.35 16.49
CA ALA A 3 -4.61 19.90 15.43
C ALA A 3 -5.43 19.37 14.25
N THR A 4 -5.05 19.75 13.02
CA THR A 4 -5.62 19.22 11.78
C THR A 4 -4.68 18.15 11.22
N TYR A 5 -5.23 16.98 10.89
CA TYR A 5 -4.51 15.89 10.25
C TYR A 5 -5.02 15.68 8.83
N HIS A 6 -4.11 15.48 7.88
CA HIS A 6 -4.44 15.07 6.52
C HIS A 6 -4.16 13.57 6.38
N ILE A 7 -5.16 12.81 5.94
CA ILE A 7 -5.05 11.37 5.76
C ILE A 7 -5.27 11.06 4.29
N THR A 8 -4.30 10.39 3.68
CA THR A 8 -4.40 9.87 2.31
C THR A 8 -4.52 8.35 2.37
N LEU A 9 -5.59 7.82 1.77
CA LEU A 9 -5.81 6.37 1.68
C LEU A 9 -5.33 5.87 0.32
N LEU A 10 -4.52 4.81 0.36
CA LEU A 10 -4.01 4.14 -0.83
C LEU A 10 -4.35 2.66 -0.75
N ARG A 11 -5.06 2.15 -1.77
CA ARG A 11 -5.23 0.71 -1.96
C ARG A 11 -3.93 0.11 -2.51
N HIS A 12 -3.63 -1.12 -2.12
CA HIS A 12 -2.51 -1.86 -2.72
C HIS A 12 -2.63 -1.94 -4.24
N ALA A 13 -1.49 -2.02 -4.93
CA ALA A 13 -1.44 -2.22 -6.36
C ALA A 13 -1.92 -3.63 -6.76
N GLU A 14 -2.07 -3.89 -8.05
CA GLU A 14 -2.54 -5.18 -8.56
C GLU A 14 -1.73 -6.38 -8.00
N SER A 15 -2.45 -7.39 -7.53
CA SER A 15 -1.90 -8.64 -7.01
C SER A 15 -2.34 -9.86 -7.83
N GLU A 16 -1.62 -10.97 -7.70
CA GLU A 16 -1.94 -12.24 -8.38
C GLU A 16 -3.39 -12.69 -8.10
N GLY A 17 -3.86 -12.54 -6.86
CA GLY A 17 -5.23 -12.81 -6.47
C GLY A 17 -6.26 -11.92 -7.18
N ASN A 18 -5.93 -10.65 -7.45
CA ASN A 18 -6.83 -9.76 -8.21
C ASN A 18 -6.97 -10.21 -9.66
N VAL A 19 -5.86 -10.54 -10.33
CA VAL A 19 -5.89 -11.01 -11.72
C VAL A 19 -6.69 -12.30 -11.85
N LYS A 20 -6.61 -13.18 -10.85
CA LYS A 20 -7.37 -14.43 -10.79
C LYS A 20 -8.81 -14.27 -10.29
N ASN A 21 -9.24 -13.05 -9.95
CA ASN A 21 -10.55 -12.75 -9.35
C ASN A 21 -10.87 -13.62 -8.11
N LEU A 22 -9.88 -13.85 -7.27
CA LEU A 22 -10.02 -14.65 -6.06
C LEU A 22 -10.36 -13.76 -4.85
N PHE A 23 -11.23 -14.29 -3.97
CA PHE A 23 -11.44 -13.72 -2.65
C PHE A 23 -10.33 -14.24 -1.72
N ILE A 24 -9.29 -13.43 -1.55
CA ILE A 24 -8.09 -13.82 -0.80
C ILE A 24 -8.21 -13.52 0.70
N GLY A 25 -9.06 -12.58 1.12
CA GLY A 25 -9.20 -12.21 2.54
C GLY A 25 -7.85 -11.85 3.17
N GLN A 26 -7.47 -12.51 4.26
CA GLN A 26 -6.19 -12.32 4.94
C GLN A 26 -5.06 -13.24 4.43
N ASP A 27 -5.33 -14.12 3.47
CA ASP A 27 -4.27 -14.88 2.84
C ASP A 27 -3.31 -13.96 2.09
N ASP A 28 -2.08 -14.44 1.93
CA ASP A 28 -1.06 -13.66 1.26
C ASP A 28 -1.12 -13.85 -0.26
N THR A 29 -1.08 -12.74 -0.98
CA THR A 29 -0.95 -12.73 -2.44
C THR A 29 0.05 -11.66 -2.84
N PRO A 30 1.11 -12.00 -3.59
CA PRO A 30 2.11 -11.03 -4.00
C PRO A 30 1.55 -10.09 -5.07
N LEU A 31 2.22 -8.95 -5.25
CA LEU A 31 1.98 -8.05 -6.38
C LEU A 31 2.35 -8.72 -7.71
N THR A 32 1.63 -8.38 -8.78
CA THR A 32 2.04 -8.72 -10.15
C THR A 32 3.19 -7.82 -10.60
N ASP A 33 3.83 -8.13 -11.72
CA ASP A 33 4.79 -7.20 -12.37
C ASP A 33 4.14 -5.85 -12.69
N ASN A 34 2.90 -5.88 -13.19
CA ASN A 34 2.12 -4.68 -13.48
C ASN A 34 1.78 -3.90 -12.20
N GLY A 35 1.43 -4.57 -11.10
CA GLY A 35 1.22 -3.95 -9.80
C GLY A 35 2.48 -3.25 -9.26
N ARG A 36 3.66 -3.85 -9.43
CA ARG A 36 4.93 -3.18 -9.10
C ARG A 36 5.13 -1.91 -9.93
N LEU A 37 4.86 -1.95 -11.23
CA LEU A 37 4.95 -0.77 -12.11
C LEU A 37 3.94 0.32 -11.72
N GLN A 38 2.71 -0.06 -11.33
CA GLN A 38 1.70 0.88 -10.83
C GLN A 38 2.18 1.64 -9.59
N ALA A 39 2.72 0.91 -8.60
CA ALA A 39 3.26 1.52 -7.37
C ALA A 39 4.44 2.45 -7.67
N GLN A 40 5.36 2.05 -8.57
CA GLN A 40 6.49 2.88 -8.99
C GLN A 40 6.06 4.15 -9.73
N ALA A 41 5.05 4.05 -10.59
CA ALA A 41 4.50 5.18 -11.33
C ALA A 41 3.85 6.20 -10.38
N LEU A 42 3.07 5.73 -9.40
CA LEU A 42 2.49 6.59 -8.36
C LEU A 42 3.57 7.28 -7.52
N ALA A 43 4.56 6.51 -7.07
CA ALA A 43 5.67 7.02 -6.28
C ALA A 43 6.43 8.13 -7.02
N THR A 44 6.69 7.92 -8.32
CA THR A 44 7.34 8.90 -9.18
C THR A 44 6.49 10.16 -9.36
N ARG A 45 5.18 10.01 -9.59
CA ARG A 45 4.26 11.13 -9.69
C ARG A 45 4.26 11.97 -8.41
N TRP A 46 4.07 11.34 -7.25
CA TRP A 46 4.03 12.04 -5.97
C TRP A 46 5.34 12.75 -5.63
N ALA A 47 6.49 12.15 -5.97
CA ALA A 47 7.78 12.81 -5.84
C ALA A 47 7.86 14.07 -6.72
N ASN A 48 7.42 14.00 -7.98
CA ASN A 48 7.43 15.12 -8.93
C ASN A 48 6.45 16.24 -8.53
N GLU A 49 5.30 15.88 -7.98
CA GLU A 49 4.30 16.83 -7.45
C GLU A 49 4.72 17.44 -6.11
N GLY A 50 5.83 16.95 -5.50
CA GLY A 50 6.32 17.44 -4.22
C GLY A 50 5.43 17.03 -3.04
N VAL A 51 4.65 15.96 -3.16
CA VAL A 51 3.80 15.45 -2.07
C VAL A 51 4.66 15.04 -0.88
N LYS A 52 4.24 15.42 0.32
CA LYS A 52 4.91 15.14 1.59
C LYS A 52 4.00 14.36 2.51
N PHE A 53 4.58 13.37 3.18
CA PHE A 53 3.93 12.62 4.25
C PHE A 53 4.85 12.61 5.46
N ASP A 54 4.24 12.62 6.64
CA ASP A 54 4.99 12.45 7.89
C ASP A 54 5.15 10.96 8.25
N ARG A 55 4.19 10.13 7.83
CA ARG A 55 4.10 8.70 8.17
C ARG A 55 3.50 7.90 7.02
N ILE A 56 3.92 6.64 6.90
CA ILE A 56 3.31 5.63 6.03
C ILE A 56 2.98 4.44 6.91
N ILE A 57 1.71 4.04 6.93
CA ILE A 57 1.20 2.91 7.70
C ILE A 57 0.56 1.93 6.72
N ALA A 58 0.88 0.64 6.84
CA ALA A 58 0.33 -0.42 6.01
C ALA A 58 -0.09 -1.63 6.86
N SER A 59 -0.95 -2.48 6.30
CA SER A 59 -1.18 -3.80 6.87
C SER A 59 0.04 -4.71 6.63
N PRO A 60 0.22 -5.78 7.42
CA PRO A 60 1.33 -6.71 7.22
C PRO A 60 1.16 -7.65 6.01
N LEU A 61 0.07 -7.56 5.23
CA LEU A 61 -0.14 -8.40 4.04
C LEU A 61 0.79 -7.95 2.90
N SER A 62 1.45 -8.88 2.21
CA SER A 62 2.55 -8.55 1.28
C SER A 62 2.13 -7.56 0.19
N ARG A 63 0.93 -7.71 -0.38
CA ARG A 63 0.38 -6.77 -1.38
C ARG A 63 0.36 -5.32 -0.89
N ALA A 64 -0.08 -5.09 0.35
CA ALA A 64 -0.16 -3.74 0.92
C ALA A 64 1.23 -3.24 1.34
N LEU A 65 1.99 -4.10 2.02
CA LEU A 65 3.33 -3.78 2.49
C LEU A 65 4.26 -3.44 1.31
N ASN A 66 4.34 -4.27 0.27
CA ASN A 66 5.21 -4.02 -0.87
C ASN A 66 4.79 -2.79 -1.68
N THR A 67 3.47 -2.50 -1.78
CA THR A 67 3.01 -1.25 -2.39
C THR A 67 3.53 -0.05 -1.59
N ALA A 68 3.40 -0.10 -0.26
CA ALA A 68 3.86 0.95 0.63
C ALA A 68 5.39 1.11 0.58
N GLU A 69 6.15 0.02 0.60
CA GLU A 69 7.62 0.03 0.53
C GLU A 69 8.14 0.67 -0.77
N ILE A 70 7.52 0.35 -1.92
CA ILE A 70 7.89 0.96 -3.21
C ILE A 70 7.68 2.48 -3.18
N VAL A 71 6.55 2.93 -2.63
CA VAL A 71 6.26 4.37 -2.48
C VAL A 71 7.23 5.01 -1.49
N ALA A 72 7.42 4.38 -0.34
CA ALA A 72 8.24 4.88 0.76
C ALA A 72 9.71 5.03 0.35
N ALA A 73 10.25 4.07 -0.42
CA ALA A 73 11.61 4.13 -0.95
C ALA A 73 11.84 5.37 -1.83
N LYS A 74 10.84 5.79 -2.60
CA LYS A 74 10.94 6.99 -3.44
C LYS A 74 10.80 8.29 -2.63
N LEU A 75 9.96 8.27 -1.59
CA LEU A 75 9.68 9.44 -0.76
C LEU A 75 10.65 9.60 0.42
N GLY A 76 11.49 8.61 0.70
CA GLY A 76 12.51 8.65 1.75
C GLY A 76 11.94 8.47 3.16
N LEU A 77 10.89 7.65 3.31
CA LEU A 77 10.21 7.41 4.59
C LEU A 77 10.27 5.92 4.95
N PRO A 78 10.22 5.56 6.26
CA PRO A 78 9.99 4.19 6.67
C PRO A 78 8.50 3.82 6.54
N VAL A 79 8.22 2.52 6.47
CA VAL A 79 6.86 1.97 6.56
C VAL A 79 6.64 1.36 7.94
N GLU A 80 5.55 1.72 8.59
CA GLU A 80 5.08 1.11 9.83
C GLU A 80 3.97 0.10 9.53
N THR A 81 4.09 -1.13 10.02
CA THR A 81 3.03 -2.14 9.87
C THR A 81 2.07 -2.10 11.05
N ASN A 82 0.77 -2.18 10.79
CA ASN A 82 -0.25 -2.27 11.84
C ASN A 82 -1.37 -3.25 11.44
N PRO A 83 -1.60 -4.34 12.21
CA PRO A 83 -2.64 -5.33 11.92
C PRO A 83 -4.09 -4.81 11.89
N LEU A 84 -4.37 -3.63 12.46
CA LEU A 84 -5.70 -3.00 12.37
C LEU A 84 -6.11 -2.64 10.93
N TRP A 85 -5.16 -2.67 9.99
CA TRP A 85 -5.39 -2.38 8.57
C TRP A 85 -5.51 -3.65 7.71
N LEU A 86 -5.58 -4.84 8.32
CA LEU A 86 -5.81 -6.09 7.59
C LEU A 86 -7.12 -6.03 6.78
N GLU A 87 -7.13 -6.73 5.65
CA GLU A 87 -8.35 -6.98 4.89
C GLU A 87 -9.36 -7.78 5.74
N GLN A 88 -10.64 -7.68 5.40
CA GLN A 88 -11.66 -8.52 6.01
C GLN A 88 -11.27 -9.99 5.89
N ASP A 89 -11.36 -10.70 7.01
CA ASP A 89 -11.21 -12.16 7.03
C ASP A 89 -12.47 -12.80 6.44
N PHE A 90 -12.27 -13.73 5.50
CA PHE A 90 -13.35 -14.48 4.85
C PHE A 90 -13.51 -15.89 5.43
N GLY A 91 -12.68 -16.30 6.39
CA GLY A 91 -12.69 -17.64 6.96
C GLY A 91 -12.11 -18.70 6.01
N GLU A 92 -12.37 -19.97 6.33
CA GLU A 92 -12.02 -21.15 5.50
C GLU A 92 -13.14 -21.53 4.52
#